data_AF-A0A2D6FM41-F1
#
_entry.id   AF-A0A2D6FM41-F1
#
_cell.length_a   1.000
_cell.length_b   1.000
_cell.length_c   1.000
_cell.angle_alpha   90.00
_cell.angle_beta   90.00
_cell.angle_gamma   90.00
#
_symmetry.space_group_name_H-M   'P 1'
#
loop_
_entity.id
_entity.type
_entity.pdbx_description
1 polymer ?
#
loop_
_entity_poly.entity_id
_entity_poly.type
_entity_poly.pdbx_seq_one_letter_code
_entity_poly.pdbx_strand_id
1 'polypeptide(L)'
;MPIYVWWQINKTGDVTLILKDKLKHTDKVISYCSDMWDAIRDEHIEVFGMSHAFEDYMRQLAKVGIKKANFAISQNGLDKTWLKIQERELKDMESVKKHNDYKTKLILERALGITINPKTYTVMEYYTAIQVAQENATHGRGN
;
A
#
# COMPACT_ATOMS: atom_id res chain seq x y z
N MET A 1 1.13 15.60 -4.03
CA MET A 1 2.32 14.85 -4.50
C MET A 1 1.94 13.99 -5.71
N PRO A 2 2.81 13.83 -6.73
CA PRO A 2 2.54 12.94 -7.86
C PRO A 2 2.42 11.47 -7.46
N ILE A 3 1.49 10.73 -8.05
CA ILE A 3 1.26 9.31 -7.72
C ILE A 3 2.48 8.43 -8.02
N TYR A 4 3.28 8.77 -9.04
CA TYR A 4 4.54 8.08 -9.31
C TYR A 4 5.50 8.13 -8.13
N VAL A 5 5.64 9.31 -7.49
CA VAL A 5 6.52 9.50 -6.33
C VAL A 5 6.01 8.67 -5.15
N TRP A 6 4.70 8.68 -4.91
CA TRP A 6 4.06 7.84 -3.90
C TRP A 6 4.34 6.34 -4.11
N TRP A 7 4.23 5.83 -5.35
CA TRP A 7 4.58 4.43 -5.64
C TRP A 7 6.06 4.13 -5.41
N GLN A 8 6.96 5.03 -5.81
CA GLN A 8 8.39 4.83 -5.60
C GLN A 8 8.74 4.79 -4.10
N ILE A 9 8.19 5.69 -3.28
CA ILE A 9 8.42 5.69 -1.83
C ILE A 9 7.90 4.39 -1.23
N ASN A 10 6.68 3.95 -1.55
CA ASN A 10 6.12 2.69 -1.03
C ASN A 10 6.91 1.44 -1.46
N LYS A 11 7.54 1.48 -2.64
CA LYS A 11 8.35 0.38 -3.16
C LYS A 11 9.76 0.33 -2.58
N THR A 12 10.38 1.49 -2.37
CA THR A 12 11.81 1.61 -2.04
C THR A 12 12.07 1.96 -0.57
N GLY A 13 11.08 2.54 0.11
CA GLY A 13 11.24 3.15 1.43
C GLY A 13 11.96 4.50 1.40
N ASP A 14 12.37 5.00 0.23
CA ASP A 14 13.14 6.25 0.13
C ASP A 14 12.21 7.47 0.18
N VAL A 15 12.00 8.00 1.39
CA VAL A 15 11.19 9.20 1.63
C VAL A 15 11.80 10.48 1.08
N THR A 16 13.08 10.47 0.68
CA THR A 16 13.76 11.67 0.16
C THR A 16 13.23 12.09 -1.22
N LEU A 17 12.50 11.19 -1.90
CA LEU A 17 11.81 11.47 -3.16
C LEU A 17 10.69 12.51 -3.04
N ILE A 18 10.28 12.88 -1.82
CA ILE A 18 9.37 14.00 -1.55
C ILE A 18 10.01 15.34 -1.93
N LEU A 19 11.34 15.43 -1.83
CA LEU A 19 12.08 16.64 -2.14
C LEU A 19 12.14 16.86 -3.66
N LYS A 20 11.71 18.04 -4.12
CA LYS A 20 11.83 18.44 -5.52
C LYS A 20 13.28 18.72 -5.92
N ASP A 21 14.04 19.29 -4.99
CA ASP A 21 15.43 19.68 -5.20
C ASP A 21 16.40 18.67 -4.61
N LYS A 22 17.57 18.54 -5.24
CA LYS A 22 18.69 17.74 -4.73
C LYS A 22 19.37 18.46 -3.55
N LEU A 23 18.65 18.58 -2.44
CA LEU A 23 19.25 18.96 -1.17
C LEU A 23 20.22 17.87 -0.73
N LYS A 24 21.26 18.25 0.00
CA LYS A 24 22.14 17.26 0.63
C LYS A 24 21.32 16.45 1.63
N HIS A 25 21.32 15.13 1.46
CA HIS A 25 20.68 14.17 2.35
C HIS A 25 21.44 14.11 3.67
N THR A 26 21.17 15.07 4.54
CA THR A 26 21.63 15.04 5.94
C THR A 26 20.60 14.32 6.79
N ASP A 27 21.01 13.74 7.92
CA ASP A 27 20.10 13.00 8.82
C ASP A 27 18.90 13.83 9.25
N LYS A 28 19.08 15.15 9.46
CA LYS A 28 17.98 16.07 9.78
C LYS A 28 16.95 16.18 8.64
N VAL A 29 17.42 16.24 7.40
CA VAL A 29 16.54 16.32 6.23
C VAL A 29 15.78 15.01 6.03
N ILE A 30 16.45 13.87 6.26
CA ILE A 30 15.82 12.55 6.20
C ILE A 30 14.72 12.42 7.27
N SER A 31 15.01 12.81 8.52
CA SER A 31 14.03 12.81 9.61
C SER A 31 12.81 13.67 9.24
N TYR A 32 13.03 14.88 8.75
CA TYR A 32 11.95 15.77 8.33
C TYR A 32 11.11 15.18 7.17
N CYS A 33 11.76 14.53 6.21
CA CYS A 33 11.05 13.84 5.12
C CYS A 33 10.23 12.64 5.63
N SER A 34 10.71 11.95 6.66
CA SER A 34 9.95 10.87 7.31
C SER A 34 8.69 11.43 7.99
N ASP A 35 8.82 12.51 8.76
CA ASP A 35 7.68 13.12 9.44
C ASP A 35 6.64 13.63 8.43
N MET A 36 7.09 14.26 7.34
CA MET A 36 6.22 14.68 6.25
C MET A 36 5.55 13.49 5.55
N TRP A 37 6.29 12.40 5.32
CA TRP A 37 5.74 11.20 4.71
C TRP A 37 4.64 10.59 5.57
N ASP A 38 4.86 10.49 6.88
CA ASP A 38 3.87 9.98 7.82
C ASP A 38 2.61 10.84 7.80
N ALA A 39 2.74 12.18 7.83
CA ALA A 39 1.59 13.07 7.73
C ALA A 39 0.79 12.90 6.41
N ILE A 40 1.48 12.83 5.27
CA ILE A 40 0.82 12.63 3.97
C ILE A 40 0.14 11.26 3.89
N ARG A 41 0.78 10.22 4.46
CA ARG A 41 0.23 8.87 4.48
C ARG A 41 -1.01 8.81 5.37
N ASP A 42 -0.97 9.47 6.52
CA ASP A 42 -2.08 9.49 7.47
C ASP A 42 -3.29 10.24 6.88
N GLU A 43 -3.07 11.38 6.21
CA GLU A 43 -4.12 12.09 5.45
C GLU A 43 -4.75 11.19 4.37
N HIS A 44 -3.93 10.46 3.60
CA HIS A 44 -4.46 9.52 2.61
C HIS A 44 -5.31 8.41 3.25
N ILE A 45 -4.88 7.86 4.39
CA ILE A 45 -5.62 6.82 5.12
C ILE A 45 -6.93 7.40 5.68
N GLU A 46 -6.93 8.64 6.16
CA GLU A 46 -8.15 9.31 6.65
C GLU A 46 -9.18 9.50 5.53
N VAL A 47 -8.75 9.91 4.34
CA VAL A 47 -9.64 10.20 3.21
C VAL A 47 -10.14 8.93 2.52
N PHE A 48 -9.25 8.00 2.19
CA PHE A 48 -9.58 6.83 1.36
C PHE A 48 -9.74 5.53 2.17
N GLY A 49 -9.49 5.58 3.48
CA GLY A 49 -9.48 4.43 4.35
C GLY A 49 -8.28 3.51 4.12
N MET A 50 -8.15 2.50 4.99
CA MET A 50 -7.34 1.34 4.69
C MET A 50 -8.14 0.41 3.77
N SER A 51 -7.52 -0.05 2.67
CA SER A 51 -8.16 -1.12 1.88
C SER A 51 -8.45 -2.33 2.77
N HIS A 52 -9.59 -2.99 2.62
CA HIS A 52 -9.90 -4.23 3.34
C HIS A 52 -8.79 -5.29 3.17
N ALA A 53 -8.16 -5.36 1.99
CA ALA A 53 -7.01 -6.23 1.76
C ALA A 53 -5.75 -5.85 2.58
N PHE A 54 -5.62 -4.59 3.00
CA PHE A 54 -4.60 -4.15 3.93
C PHE A 54 -4.98 -4.46 5.38
N GLU A 55 -6.24 -4.25 5.77
CA GLU A 55 -6.73 -4.65 7.09
C GLU A 55 -6.58 -6.16 7.32
N ASP A 56 -6.99 -6.98 6.35
CA ASP A 56 -6.85 -8.44 6.40
C ASP A 56 -5.39 -8.86 6.50
N TYR A 57 -4.51 -8.18 5.77
CA TYR A 57 -3.06 -8.39 5.86
C TYR A 57 -2.53 -8.07 7.25
N MET A 58 -2.92 -6.93 7.83
CA MET A 58 -2.50 -6.53 9.18
C MET A 58 -3.04 -7.51 10.25
N ARG A 59 -4.28 -7.98 10.10
CA ARG A 59 -4.84 -9.03 10.97
C ARG A 59 -4.04 -10.33 10.86
N GLN A 60 -3.67 -10.74 9.65
CA GLN A 60 -2.87 -11.94 9.44
C GLN A 60 -1.45 -11.80 10.01
N LEU A 61 -0.84 -10.62 9.83
CA LEU A 61 0.48 -10.29 10.40
C LEU A 61 0.44 -10.35 11.93
N ALA A 62 -0.60 -9.82 12.56
CA ALA A 62 -0.78 -9.90 14.00
C ALA A 62 -0.92 -11.36 14.49
N LYS A 63 -1.68 -12.20 13.76
CA LYS A 63 -1.78 -13.65 14.07
C LYS A 63 -0.42 -14.34 14.02
N VAL A 64 0.38 -14.06 12.98
CA VAL A 64 1.75 -14.59 12.86
C VAL A 64 2.60 -14.13 14.05
N GLY A 65 2.52 -12.85 14.44
CA GLY A 65 3.23 -12.31 15.60
C GLY A 65 2.88 -13.02 16.91
N ILE A 66 1.59 -13.25 17.17
CA ILE A 66 1.11 -14.00 18.33
C ILE A 66 1.63 -15.43 18.31
N LYS A 67 1.60 -16.10 17.15
CA LYS A 67 2.13 -17.47 17.02
C LYS A 67 3.64 -17.55 17.21
N LYS A 68 4.41 -16.54 16.77
CA LYS A 68 5.85 -16.44 17.06
C LYS A 68 6.10 -16.34 18.56
N ALA A 69 5.36 -15.49 19.26
CA ALA A 69 5.45 -15.36 20.71
C ALA A 69 5.12 -16.70 21.41
N ASN A 70 4.02 -17.35 21.03
CA ASN A 70 3.62 -18.62 21.60
C ASN A 70 4.66 -19.72 21.36
N PHE A 71 5.19 -19.84 20.14
CA PHE A 71 6.24 -20.80 19.83
C PHE A 71 7.54 -20.51 20.61
N ALA A 72 7.91 -19.24 20.79
CA ALA A 72 9.08 -18.87 21.58
C ALA A 72 8.96 -19.31 23.04
N ILE A 73 7.73 -19.27 23.59
CA ILE A 73 7.43 -19.71 24.97
C ILE A 73 7.33 -21.23 25.07
N SER A 74 6.55 -21.88 24.19
CA SER A 74 6.21 -23.29 24.30
C SER A 74 7.29 -24.22 23.73
N GLN A 75 8.03 -23.75 22.72
CA GLN A 75 8.96 -24.51 21.89
C GLN A 75 8.42 -25.83 21.32
N ASN A 76 7.09 -26.01 21.28
CA ASN A 76 6.51 -27.27 20.83
C ASN A 76 6.47 -27.36 19.29
N GLY A 77 6.49 -28.58 18.77
CA GLY A 77 6.51 -28.84 17.33
C GLY A 77 5.20 -28.47 16.60
N LEU A 78 4.06 -28.47 17.30
CA LEU A 78 2.76 -28.12 16.74
C LEU A 78 2.67 -26.61 16.44
N ASP A 79 3.09 -25.77 17.37
CA ASP A 79 3.15 -24.31 17.23
C ASP A 79 4.12 -23.92 16.11
N LYS A 80 5.24 -24.62 15.97
CA LYS A 80 6.16 -24.45 14.83
C LYS A 80 5.48 -24.73 13.49
N THR A 81 4.65 -25.76 13.44
CA THR A 81 3.93 -26.15 12.22
C THR A 81 2.84 -25.13 11.88
N TRP A 82 2.05 -24.71 12.87
CA TRP A 82 1.05 -23.66 12.71
C TRP A 82 1.65 -22.33 12.30
N LEU A 83 2.79 -21.96 12.88
CA LEU A 83 3.53 -20.76 12.51
C LEU A 83 3.92 -20.80 11.02
N LYS A 84 4.49 -21.93 10.55
CA LYS A 84 4.84 -22.09 9.12
C LYS A 84 3.65 -21.95 8.19
N ILE A 85 2.48 -22.47 8.57
CA ILE A 85 1.25 -22.35 7.78
C ILE A 85 0.86 -20.86 7.67
N GLN A 86 0.82 -20.15 8.79
CA GLN A 86 0.43 -18.73 8.79
C GLN A 86 1.45 -17.84 8.08
N GLU A 87 2.75 -18.13 8.20
CA GLU A 87 3.80 -17.44 7.45
C GLU A 87 3.66 -17.65 5.94
N ARG A 88 3.21 -18.84 5.50
CA ARG A 88 2.93 -19.11 4.09
C ARG A 88 1.70 -18.33 3.61
N GLU A 89 0.61 -18.35 4.37
CA GLU A 89 -0.59 -17.56 4.05
C GLU A 89 -0.27 -16.07 3.92
N LEU A 90 0.53 -15.53 4.86
CA LEU A 90 0.96 -14.13 4.82
C LEU A 90 1.79 -13.83 3.55
N LYS A 91 2.72 -14.72 3.20
CA LYS A 91 3.54 -14.59 1.99
C LYS A 91 2.71 -14.68 0.72
N ASP A 92 1.68 -15.51 0.70
CA ASP A 92 0.77 -15.62 -0.44
C ASP A 92 -0.03 -14.31 -0.61
N MET A 93 -0.46 -13.68 0.49
CA MET A 93 -1.09 -12.34 0.45
C MET A 93 -0.14 -11.25 -0.09
N GLU A 94 1.16 -11.31 0.22
CA GLU A 94 2.17 -10.40 -0.34
C GLU A 94 2.36 -10.62 -1.85
N SER A 95 2.28 -11.86 -2.31
CA SER A 95 2.45 -12.20 -3.72
C SER A 95 1.31 -11.68 -4.60
N VAL A 96 0.07 -11.66 -4.07
CA VAL A 96 -1.11 -11.07 -4.73
C VAL A 96 -1.01 -9.54 -4.78
N LYS A 97 -0.29 -8.92 -3.83
CA LYS A 97 -0.05 -7.47 -3.76
C LYS A 97 1.09 -6.95 -4.62
N LYS A 98 1.73 -7.77 -5.48
CA LYS A 98 2.46 -7.22 -6.64
C LYS A 98 1.46 -6.65 -7.66
N HIS A 99 0.75 -5.60 -7.23
CA HIS A 99 0.00 -4.72 -8.08
C HIS A 99 0.98 -4.18 -9.12
N ASN A 100 0.75 -4.55 -10.37
CA ASN A 100 1.41 -3.89 -11.46
C ASN A 100 0.70 -2.54 -11.60
N ASP A 101 1.24 -1.48 -10.97
CA ASP A 101 0.67 -0.13 -10.96
C ASP A 101 0.27 0.34 -12.38
N TYR A 102 1.03 -0.13 -13.38
CA TYR A 102 0.76 0.09 -14.79
C TYR A 102 -0.53 -0.60 -15.30
N LYS A 103 -0.83 -1.80 -14.80
CA LYS A 103 -2.08 -2.52 -15.11
C LYS A 103 -3.29 -1.81 -14.50
N THR A 104 -3.18 -1.32 -13.27
CA THR A 104 -4.24 -0.55 -12.61
C THR A 104 -4.52 0.74 -13.38
N LYS A 105 -3.45 1.47 -13.76
CA LYS A 105 -3.56 2.63 -14.65
C LYS A 105 -4.34 2.30 -15.93
N LEU A 106 -3.94 1.25 -16.66
CA LEU A 106 -4.57 0.89 -17.93
C LEU A 106 -6.06 0.54 -17.79
N ILE A 107 -6.44 -0.11 -16.68
CA ILE A 107 -7.85 -0.43 -16.38
C ILE A 107 -8.65 0.86 -16.15
N LEU A 108 -8.09 1.81 -15.38
CA LEU A 108 -8.73 3.10 -15.11
C LEU A 108 -8.90 3.94 -16.38
N GLU A 109 -7.86 4.01 -17.21
CA GLU A 109 -7.91 4.73 -18.49
C GLU A 109 -9.02 4.19 -19.40
N ARG A 110 -9.19 2.86 -19.43
CA ARG A 110 -10.28 2.22 -20.17
C ARG A 110 -11.66 2.48 -19.56
N ALA A 111 -11.77 2.44 -18.23
CA ALA A 111 -13.05 2.62 -17.54
C ALA A 111 -13.57 4.06 -17.63
N LEU A 112 -12.67 5.05 -17.56
CA LEU A 112 -13.02 6.46 -17.50
C LEU A 112 -12.87 7.20 -18.84
N GLY A 113 -12.24 6.58 -19.83
CA GLY A 113 -12.01 7.21 -21.15
C GLY A 113 -10.98 8.36 -21.10
N ILE A 114 -10.13 8.40 -20.08
CA ILE A 114 -9.10 9.44 -19.89
C ILE A 114 -7.69 8.84 -19.97
N THR A 115 -6.69 9.67 -20.25
CA THR A 115 -5.27 9.27 -20.17
C THR A 115 -4.69 9.75 -18.83
N ILE A 116 -4.19 8.82 -18.02
CA ILE A 116 -3.60 9.12 -16.71
C ILE A 116 -2.08 9.17 -16.87
N ASN A 117 -1.47 10.30 -16.53
CA ASN A 117 -0.02 10.41 -16.48
C ASN A 117 0.47 10.35 -15.01
N PRO A 118 1.10 9.24 -14.56
CA PRO A 118 1.49 9.07 -13.16
C PRO A 118 2.46 10.13 -12.61
N LYS A 119 3.20 10.80 -13.50
CA LYS A 119 4.15 11.84 -13.10
C LYS A 119 3.50 13.20 -12.83
N THR A 120 2.28 13.42 -13.33
CA THR A 120 1.57 14.69 -13.20
C THR A 120 0.34 14.57 -12.31
N TYR A 121 -0.35 13.43 -12.35
CA TYR A 121 -1.52 13.17 -11.52
C TYR A 121 -1.12 13.09 -10.05
N THR A 122 -1.86 13.79 -9.21
CA THR A 122 -1.71 13.72 -7.77
C THR A 122 -2.24 12.40 -7.21
N VAL A 123 -1.77 12.02 -6.03
CA VAL A 123 -2.28 10.86 -5.28
C VAL A 123 -3.80 10.94 -5.13
N MET A 124 -4.33 12.10 -4.73
CA MET A 124 -5.77 12.32 -4.56
C MET A 124 -6.54 12.07 -5.84
N GLU A 125 -6.17 12.73 -6.95
CA GLU A 125 -6.87 12.56 -8.24
C GLU A 125 -6.86 11.10 -8.71
N TYR A 126 -5.74 10.40 -8.50
CA TYR A 126 -5.61 9.01 -8.90
C TYR A 126 -6.50 8.07 -8.09
N TYR A 127 -6.52 8.19 -6.76
CA TYR A 127 -7.33 7.32 -5.90
C TYR A 127 -8.82 7.69 -5.94
N THR A 128 -9.16 8.97 -6.12
CA THR A 128 -10.54 9.38 -6.43
C THR A 128 -11.02 8.76 -7.74
N ALA A 129 -10.18 8.74 -8.79
CA ALA A 129 -10.52 8.08 -10.05
C ALA A 129 -10.76 6.56 -9.87
N ILE A 130 -10.00 5.90 -8.99
CA ILE A 130 -10.25 4.50 -8.61
C ILE A 130 -11.61 4.34 -7.94
N GLN A 131 -11.92 5.18 -6.96
CA GLN A 131 -13.17 5.12 -6.23
C GLN A 131 -14.37 5.31 -7.17
N VAL A 132 -14.33 6.32 -8.03
CA VAL A 132 -15.38 6.57 -9.04
C VAL A 132 -15.52 5.39 -10.01
N ALA A 133 -14.41 4.79 -10.45
CA ALA A 133 -14.46 3.61 -11.32
C ALA A 133 -15.07 2.39 -10.61
N GLN A 134 -14.82 2.21 -9.32
CA GLN A 134 -15.41 1.14 -8.51
C GLN A 134 -16.91 1.35 -8.31
N GLU A 135 -17.34 2.58 -8.01
CA GLU A 135 -18.76 2.95 -7.90
C GLU A 135 -19.50 2.73 -9.22
N ASN A 136 -18.90 3.10 -10.36
CA ASN A 136 -19.51 2.84 -11.67
C ASN A 136 -19.61 1.34 -12.00
N ALA A 137 -18.62 0.53 -11.59
CA ALA A 137 -18.63 -0.91 -11.80
C ALA A 137 -19.69 -1.65 -10.96
N THR A 138 -20.05 -1.13 -9.78
CA THR A 138 -21.11 -1.70 -8.95
C THR A 138 -22.50 -1.32 -9.44
N HIS A 139 -22.69 -0.11 -9.97
CA HIS A 139 -23.98 0.36 -10.49
C HIS A 139 -24.29 -0.13 -11.92
N GLY A 140 -23.27 -0.39 -12.75
CA GLY A 140 -23.44 -0.91 -14.11
C GLY A 140 -23.83 -2.39 -14.21
N ARG A 141 -23.90 -3.13 -13.09
CA ARG A 141 -24.33 -4.55 -13.05
C ARG A 141 -25.85 -4.73 -12.85
N GLY A 142 -26.61 -3.63 -12.85
CA GLY A 142 -28.06 -3.61 -12.62
C GLY A 142 -28.94 -3.51 -13.87
N ASN A 143 -28.40 -3.61 -15.09
CA ASN A 143 -29.16 -3.64 -16.34
C ASN A 143 -28.87 -4.89 -17.15
#